data_AF-A0A6M3L9W7-F1
#
_entry.id   AF-A0A6M3L9W7-F1
#
_cell.length_a   1.000
_cell.length_b   1.000
_cell.length_c   1.000
_cell.angle_alpha   90.00
_cell.angle_beta   90.00
_cell.angle_gamma   90.00
#
_symmetry.space_group_name_H-M   'P 1'
#
loop_
_entity.id
_entity.type
_entity.pdbx_description
1 polymer ?
#
loop_
_entity_poly.entity_id
_entity_poly.type
_entity_poly.pdbx_seq_one_letter_code
_entity_poly.pdbx_strand_id
1 'polypeptide(L)'
;MGDLSSTVTIREVNSIGSKHLEVYTPATADTGDTFAIDLASYGGRLLKGIIGFIHSTAHSIVVQEQPTTSVSTTTVTVTVGGTAADDQARFYKIMYW
;
A
#
# COMPACT_ATOMS: atom_id res chain seq x y z
N MET A 1 3.76 15.86 3.38
CA MET A 1 4.12 14.46 3.06
C MET A 1 4.72 13.87 4.30
N GLY A 2 3.94 13.05 4.98
CA GLY A 2 4.33 12.26 6.13
C GLY A 2 4.88 10.89 5.72
N ASP A 3 5.57 10.26 6.67
CA ASP A 3 5.97 8.86 6.59
C ASP A 3 5.01 8.02 7.43
N LEU A 4 4.37 7.05 6.76
CA LEU A 4 3.39 6.14 7.34
C LEU A 4 4.00 4.79 7.72
N SER A 5 5.30 4.55 7.49
CA SER A 5 5.95 3.23 7.62
C SER A 5 5.80 2.57 9.00
N SER A 6 5.57 3.34 10.06
CA SER A 6 5.33 2.84 11.43
C SER A 6 3.85 2.68 11.80
N THR A 7 2.94 3.16 10.94
CA THR A 7 1.50 3.22 11.19
C THR A 7 0.69 2.29 10.30
N VAL A 8 1.27 1.85 9.18
CA VAL A 8 0.65 0.86 8.30
C VAL A 8 0.57 -0.49 8.99
N THR A 9 -0.55 -1.17 8.80
CA THR A 9 -0.71 -2.58 9.19
C THR A 9 -0.52 -3.44 7.96
N ILE A 10 0.34 -4.45 8.05
CA ILE A 10 0.67 -5.35 6.95
C ILE A 10 0.21 -6.76 7.30
N ARG A 11 -0.53 -7.38 6.38
CA ARG A 11 -0.94 -8.78 6.47
C ARG A 11 -0.41 -9.54 5.27
N GLU A 12 0.35 -10.59 5.54
CA GLU A 12 0.83 -11.48 4.49
C GLU A 12 -0.28 -12.47 4.08
N VAL A 13 -0.57 -12.53 2.79
CA VAL A 13 -1.53 -13.49 2.22
C VAL A 13 -0.77 -14.43 1.28
N ASN A 14 -0.48 -15.60 1.81
CA ASN A 14 0.18 -16.68 1.08
C ASN A 14 -0.85 -17.61 0.45
N SER A 15 -0.84 -17.72 -0.89
CA SER A 15 -1.61 -18.70 -1.64
C SER A 15 -0.70 -19.45 -2.61
N ILE A 16 -1.07 -20.69 -2.95
CA ILE A 16 -0.37 -21.48 -3.96
C ILE A 16 -0.52 -20.75 -5.31
N GLY A 17 0.60 -20.22 -5.82
CA GLY A 17 0.67 -19.56 -7.13
C GLY A 17 0.69 -18.02 -7.12
N SER A 18 0.46 -17.35 -5.97
CA SER A 18 0.62 -15.89 -5.85
C SER A 18 0.77 -15.45 -4.39
N LYS A 19 1.85 -14.71 -4.09
CA LYS A 19 2.02 -14.02 -2.80
C LYS A 19 1.57 -12.57 -2.94
N HIS A 20 0.83 -12.09 -1.95
CA HIS A 20 0.55 -10.66 -1.85
C HIS A 20 0.52 -10.18 -0.40
N LEU A 21 0.86 -8.91 -0.21
CA LEU A 21 0.65 -8.19 1.04
C LEU A 21 -0.64 -7.38 0.94
N GLU A 22 -1.46 -7.50 1.96
CA GLU A 22 -2.57 -6.62 2.26
C GLU A 22 -2.06 -5.53 3.20
N VAL A 23 -2.03 -4.28 2.75
CA VAL A 23 -1.53 -3.14 3.53
C VAL A 23 -2.67 -2.18 3.81
N TYR A 24 -2.82 -1.79 5.07
CA TYR A 24 -3.84 -0.85 5.53
C TYR A 24 -3.16 0.39 6.11
N THR A 25 -3.54 1.57 5.61
CA THR A 25 -3.07 2.85 6.17
C THR A 25 -4.07 3.38 7.20
N PRO A 26 -3.64 4.22 8.16
CA PRO A 26 -4.58 4.92 9.05
C PRO A 26 -5.51 5.85 8.28
N ALA A 27 -6.60 6.25 8.93
CA ALA A 27 -7.56 7.23 8.39
C ALA A 27 -7.01 8.68 8.36
N THR A 28 -5.72 8.87 8.65
CA THR A 28 -4.99 10.15 8.57
C THR A 28 -4.00 10.15 7.41
N ALA A 29 -4.17 9.23 6.44
CA ALA A 29 -3.29 9.17 5.28
C ALA A 29 -3.70 10.24 4.27
N ASP A 30 -2.74 11.08 3.91
CA ASP A 30 -2.92 12.19 2.99
C ASP A 30 -2.29 11.89 1.62
N THR A 31 -2.76 12.64 0.62
CA THR A 31 -2.18 12.57 -0.72
C THR A 31 -0.69 12.92 -0.66
N GLY A 32 0.16 12.02 -1.16
CA GLY A 32 1.61 12.20 -1.15
C GLY A 32 2.32 11.68 0.09
N ASP A 33 1.60 11.19 1.10
CA ASP A 33 2.23 10.40 2.16
C ASP A 33 2.87 9.14 1.60
N THR A 34 3.90 8.65 2.27
CA THR A 34 4.66 7.49 1.80
C THR A 34 4.76 6.42 2.86
N PHE A 35 4.88 5.16 2.41
CA PHE A 35 5.35 4.07 3.26
C PHE A 35 6.31 3.18 2.47
N ALA A 36 7.29 2.61 3.15
CA ALA A 36 8.23 1.68 2.56
C ALA A 36 7.99 0.27 3.08
N ILE A 37 8.07 -0.72 2.19
CA ILE A 37 8.00 -2.13 2.51
C ILE A 37 9.19 -2.83 1.89
N ASP A 38 9.96 -3.53 2.71
CA ASP A 38 10.97 -4.45 2.23
C ASP A 38 10.32 -5.82 1.93
N LEU A 39 10.25 -6.18 0.65
CA LEU A 39 9.71 -7.46 0.22
C LEU A 39 10.55 -8.65 0.71
N ALA A 40 11.84 -8.45 0.96
CA ALA A 40 12.73 -9.53 1.45
C ALA A 40 12.29 -10.04 2.82
N SER A 41 11.75 -9.15 3.65
CA SER A 41 11.15 -9.50 4.95
C SER A 41 9.96 -10.46 4.85
N TYR A 42 9.36 -10.59 3.65
CA TYR A 42 8.23 -11.49 3.36
C TYR A 42 8.61 -12.58 2.33
N GLY A 43 9.91 -12.84 2.18
CA GLY A 43 10.44 -13.85 1.26
C GLY A 43 10.20 -13.51 -0.21
N GLY A 44 10.12 -12.21 -0.52
CA GLY A 44 10.00 -11.65 -1.86
C GLY A 44 11.28 -10.95 -2.32
N ARG A 45 11.41 -10.77 -3.63
CA ARG A 45 12.56 -10.14 -4.30
C ARG A 45 12.16 -9.24 -5.46
N LEU A 46 10.92 -9.33 -5.93
CA LEU A 46 10.46 -8.57 -7.09
C LEU A 46 8.99 -8.16 -6.95
N LEU A 47 8.73 -6.85 -7.06
CA LEU A 47 7.39 -6.30 -7.21
C LEU A 47 6.78 -6.74 -8.55
N LYS A 48 5.55 -7.24 -8.52
CA LYS A 48 4.78 -7.58 -9.73
C LYS A 48 3.71 -6.57 -10.04
N GLY A 49 3.11 -5.97 -9.02
CA GLY A 49 2.08 -4.97 -9.20
C GLY A 49 1.53 -4.50 -7.87
N ILE A 50 0.85 -3.36 -7.93
CA ILE A 50 0.11 -2.80 -6.81
C ILE A 50 -1.26 -2.37 -7.29
N ILE A 51 -2.27 -2.61 -6.47
CA ILE A 51 -3.61 -2.03 -6.65
C ILE A 51 -3.95 -1.35 -5.33
N GLY A 52 -4.33 -0.08 -5.40
CA GLY A 52 -4.74 0.71 -4.26
C GLY A 52 -6.24 0.96 -4.24
N PHE A 53 -6.74 1.21 -3.04
CA PHE A 53 -8.14 1.42 -2.75
C PHE A 53 -8.28 2.50 -1.67
N ILE A 54 -9.20 3.45 -1.84
CA ILE A 54 -9.50 4.51 -0.88
C ILE A 54 -10.85 4.25 -0.23
N HIS A 55 -10.94 4.45 1.09
CA HIS A 55 -12.21 4.48 1.80
C HIS A 55 -12.89 5.85 1.62
N SER A 56 -13.70 6.01 0.56
CA SER A 56 -14.27 7.30 0.11
C SER A 56 -15.41 7.85 0.98
N THR A 57 -16.02 7.02 1.80
CA THR A 57 -16.86 7.44 2.94
C THR A 57 -16.29 6.82 4.20
N ALA A 58 -16.51 7.47 5.36
CA ALA A 58 -16.06 6.98 6.66
C ALA A 58 -16.32 5.47 6.78
N HIS A 59 -15.24 4.70 6.65
CA HIS A 59 -15.20 3.24 6.73
C HIS A 59 -16.15 2.44 5.81
N SER A 60 -16.65 2.97 4.68
CA SER A 60 -17.81 2.34 4.01
C SER A 60 -17.87 2.25 2.49
N ILE A 61 -16.99 2.89 1.71
CA ILE A 61 -16.97 2.71 0.24
C ILE A 61 -15.53 2.63 -0.24
N VAL A 62 -15.18 1.61 -1.02
CA VAL A 62 -13.85 1.43 -1.59
C VAL A 62 -13.84 1.85 -3.06
N VAL A 63 -13.08 2.90 -3.39
CA VAL A 63 -12.80 3.30 -4.79
C VAL A 63 -11.37 2.96 -5.15
N GLN A 64 -11.12 2.49 -6.37
CA GLN A 64 -9.77 2.17 -6.82
C GLN A 64 -8.95 3.45 -6.99
N GLU A 65 -7.71 3.44 -6.48
CA GLU A 65 -6.72 4.49 -6.73
C GLU A 65 -5.48 3.93 -7.44
N GLN A 66 -4.73 4.84 -8.05
CA GLN A 66 -3.43 4.55 -8.63
C GLN A 66 -2.36 5.18 -7.75
N PRO A 67 -1.77 4.45 -6.80
CA PRO A 67 -0.60 4.92 -6.07
C PRO A 67 0.59 5.00 -7.01
N THR A 68 1.55 5.86 -6.68
CA THR A 68 2.86 5.83 -7.36
C THR A 68 3.82 4.97 -6.55
N THR A 69 4.72 4.27 -7.24
CA THR A 69 5.72 3.42 -6.59
C THR A 69 7.11 3.72 -7.10
N SER A 70 8.07 3.62 -6.19
CA SER A 70 9.49 3.51 -6.53
C SER A 70 10.03 2.24 -5.89
N VAL A 71 10.92 1.55 -6.61
CA VAL A 71 11.49 0.28 -6.18
C VAL A 71 13.01 0.42 -6.18
N SER A 72 13.62 0.16 -5.02
CA SER A 72 15.07 0.05 -4.87
C SER A 72 15.36 -1.32 -4.29
N THR A 73 16.04 -2.16 -5.07
CA THR A 73 16.29 -3.58 -4.74
C THR A 73 14.99 -4.31 -4.34
N THR A 74 14.83 -4.62 -3.06
CA THR A 74 13.65 -5.31 -2.48
C THR A 74 12.70 -4.35 -1.77
N THR A 75 13.10 -3.08 -1.59
CA THR A 75 12.27 -2.07 -0.94
C THR A 75 11.36 -1.40 -1.96
N VAL A 76 10.06 -1.48 -1.72
CA VAL A 76 9.02 -0.78 -2.46
C VAL A 76 8.56 0.39 -1.60
N THR A 77 8.76 1.61 -2.10
CA THR A 77 8.14 2.80 -1.53
C THR A 77 6.86 3.08 -2.29
N VAL A 78 5.75 3.12 -1.57
CA VAL A 78 4.43 3.46 -2.09
C VAL A 78 4.13 4.89 -1.65
N THR A 79 3.71 5.71 -2.60
CA THR A 79 3.18 7.04 -2.33
C THR A 79 1.67 6.99 -2.52
N VAL A 80 0.93 7.41 -1.49
CA VAL A 80 -0.53 7.51 -1.50
C VAL A 80 -0.95 8.40 -2.67
N GLY A 81 -1.82 7.85 -3.53
CA GLY A 81 -2.33 8.53 -4.71
C GLY A 81 -3.67 9.22 -4.47
N GLY A 82 -4.27 9.68 -5.56
CA GLY A 82 -5.59 10.31 -5.57
C GLY A 82 -5.53 11.82 -5.66
N THR A 83 -6.47 12.42 -6.39
CA THR A 83 -6.62 13.87 -6.49
C THR A 83 -7.68 14.31 -5.47
N ALA A 84 -7.23 14.86 -4.33
CA ALA A 84 -8.04 15.56 -3.30
C ALA A 84 -8.74 14.70 -2.23
N ALA A 85 -8.22 13.51 -1.91
CA ALA A 85 -8.69 12.69 -0.80
C ALA A 85 -7.69 12.73 0.37
N ASP A 86 -7.89 13.70 1.26
CA ASP A 86 -7.12 13.85 2.50
C ASP A 86 -7.81 13.10 3.65
N ASP A 87 -7.06 12.75 4.69
CA ASP A 87 -7.56 12.07 5.90
C ASP A 87 -8.46 10.86 5.61
N GLN A 88 -7.96 9.93 4.78
CA GLN A 88 -8.73 8.76 4.38
C GLN A 88 -7.91 7.47 4.44
N ALA A 89 -8.49 6.41 5.01
CA ALA A 89 -7.84 5.12 5.07
C ALA A 89 -7.69 4.52 3.66
N ARG A 90 -6.55 3.85 3.43
CA ARG A 90 -6.23 3.18 2.18
C ARG A 90 -6.03 1.69 2.42
N PHE A 91 -6.30 0.93 1.38
CA PHE A 91 -6.02 -0.49 1.30
C PHE A 91 -5.23 -0.78 0.04
N TYR A 92 -4.09 -1.47 0.17
CA TYR A 92 -3.27 -1.88 -0.95
C TYR A 92 -3.15 -3.40 -1.02
N LYS A 93 -3.19 -3.93 -2.24
CA LYS A 93 -2.70 -5.27 -2.56
C LYS A 93 -1.39 -5.16 -3.31
N ILE A 94 -0.31 -5.59 -2.68
CA ILE A 94 1.04 -5.57 -3.25
C ILE A 94 1.42 -7.00 -3.63
N MET A 95 1.49 -7.27 -4.92
CA MET A 95 1.79 -8.58 -5.48
C MET A 95 3.29 -8.73 -5.71
N TYR A 96 3.88 -9.84 -5.26
CA TYR A 96 5.33 -10.04 -5.33
C TYR A 96 5.72 -11.52 -5.52
N TRP A 97 6.99 -11.75 -5.84
CA TRP A 97 7.63 -13.07 -5.96
C TRP A 97 8.86 -13.15 -5.08
#